data_AF-A0A842NPF7-F1
#
_entry.id   AF-A0A842NPF7-F1
#
_cell.length_a   1.000
_cell.length_b   1.000
_cell.length_c   1.000
_cell.angle_alpha   90.00
_cell.angle_beta   90.00
_cell.angle_gamma   90.00
#
_symmetry.space_group_name_H-M   'P 1'
#
loop_
_entity.id
_entity.type
_entity.pdbx_description
1 polymer ?
#
loop_
_entity_poly.entity_id
_entity_poly.type
_entity_poly.pdbx_seq_one_letter_code
_entity_poly.pdbx_strand_id
1 'polypeptide(L)'
;LPKIPKKPKVYCTSTSKETIKKYKDKKLHSKLYGIVGPIMGVSGLLVGLSKKKKIDSIALLAETYNHPMYLGINGAKEILKLINKKFELKLDLKKLDKESKKVDKQLLESMGEIYSMAKKEKGVDTTYIG
;
A
#
# COMPACT_ATOMS: atom_id res chain seq x y z
N LEU A 1 16.32 1.65 -9.24
CA LEU A 1 15.33 0.66 -8.77
C LEU A 1 14.45 1.30 -7.70
N PRO A 2 13.12 1.14 -7.75
CA PRO A 2 12.23 1.58 -6.68
C PRO A 2 12.61 0.91 -5.36
N LYS A 3 12.52 1.65 -4.24
CA LYS A 3 12.88 1.17 -2.90
C LYS A 3 11.62 0.86 -2.11
N ILE A 4 11.68 -0.14 -1.23
CA ILE A 4 10.59 -0.45 -0.29
C ILE A 4 10.31 0.78 0.58
N PRO A 5 9.08 1.31 0.60
CA PRO A 5 8.74 2.51 1.37
C PRO A 5 8.74 2.23 2.87
N LYS A 6 9.69 2.82 3.60
CA LYS A 6 9.78 2.69 5.08
C LYS A 6 8.60 3.31 5.83
N LYS A 7 7.99 4.35 5.25
CA LYS A 7 6.80 5.04 5.76
C LYS A 7 5.87 5.33 4.58
N PRO A 8 5.05 4.34 4.17
CA PRO A 8 4.13 4.52 3.05
C PRO A 8 3.19 5.70 3.29
N LYS A 9 3.04 6.58 2.31
CA LYS A 9 1.99 7.60 2.37
C LYS A 9 0.63 6.95 2.13
N VAL A 10 -0.41 7.55 2.71
CA VAL A 10 -1.79 7.13 2.49
C VAL A 10 -2.55 8.24 1.77
N TYR A 11 -3.13 7.90 0.63
CA TYR A 11 -4.00 8.75 -0.16
C TYR A 11 -5.47 8.39 0.09
N CYS A 12 -6.38 9.32 -0.20
CA CYS A 12 -7.82 9.04 -0.14
C CYS A 12 -8.62 9.70 -1.23
N THR A 13 -9.69 9.02 -1.66
CA THR A 13 -10.78 9.62 -2.43
C THR A 13 -12.12 9.25 -1.80
N SER A 14 -13.18 9.99 -2.13
CA SER A 14 -14.48 9.85 -1.50
C SER A 14 -15.62 10.25 -2.44
N THR A 15 -16.85 9.90 -2.06
CA THR A 15 -18.08 10.28 -2.76
C THR A 15 -18.37 11.79 -2.72
N SER A 16 -17.86 12.52 -1.72
CA SER A 16 -18.10 13.94 -1.50
C SER A 16 -16.90 14.65 -0.85
N LYS A 17 -16.82 15.98 -1.00
CA LYS A 17 -15.76 16.80 -0.35
C LYS A 17 -15.96 16.86 1.16
N GLU A 18 -17.21 16.80 1.60
CA GLU A 18 -17.65 16.79 2.99
C GLU A 18 -17.11 15.56 3.71
N THR A 19 -17.20 14.38 3.08
CA THR A 19 -16.62 13.15 3.62
C THR A 19 -15.10 13.24 3.70
N ILE A 20 -14.40 13.82 2.70
CA ILE A 20 -12.94 14.05 2.82
C ILE A 20 -12.62 14.91 4.05
N LYS A 21 -13.39 15.97 4.32
CA LYS A 21 -13.20 16.83 5.51
C LYS A 21 -13.42 16.04 6.80
N LYS A 22 -14.43 15.17 6.86
CA LYS A 22 -14.72 14.32 8.03
C LYS A 22 -13.55 13.42 8.40
N TYR A 23 -12.79 12.93 7.42
CA TYR A 23 -11.65 12.02 7.63
C TYR A 23 -10.29 12.72 7.55
N LYS A 24 -10.25 14.05 7.57
CA LYS A 24 -9.00 14.82 7.46
C LYS A 24 -8.00 14.44 8.56
N ASP A 25 -6.80 14.03 8.14
CA ASP A 25 -5.65 13.80 9.02
C ASP A 25 -4.39 14.33 8.33
N LYS A 26 -3.37 14.75 9.11
CA LYS A 26 -2.09 15.25 8.57
C LYS A 26 -1.36 14.21 7.72
N LYS A 27 -1.60 12.92 7.96
CA LYS A 27 -1.01 11.80 7.22
C LYS A 27 -1.85 11.32 6.04
N LEU A 28 -3.01 11.93 5.80
CA LEU A 28 -3.94 11.54 4.75
C LEU A 28 -3.93 12.56 3.60
N HIS A 29 -3.61 12.09 2.39
CA HIS A 29 -3.43 12.94 1.22
C HIS A 29 -4.62 12.83 0.26
N SER A 30 -5.35 13.92 0.04
CA SER A 30 -6.51 13.95 -0.88
C SER A 30 -6.18 14.42 -2.31
N LYS A 31 -4.90 14.70 -2.61
CA LYS A 31 -4.44 15.05 -3.96
C LYS A 31 -3.96 13.79 -4.67
N LEU A 32 -4.82 13.22 -5.53
CA LEU A 32 -4.55 11.97 -6.24
C LEU A 32 -4.03 12.16 -7.68
N TYR A 33 -4.35 13.30 -8.31
CA TYR A 33 -4.05 13.53 -9.72
C TYR A 33 -2.54 13.40 -10.00
N GLY A 34 -2.18 12.60 -11.01
CA GLY A 34 -0.79 12.31 -11.37
C GLY A 34 -0.05 11.34 -10.44
N ILE A 35 -0.69 10.86 -9.36
CA ILE A 35 -0.09 9.95 -8.37
C ILE A 35 -0.80 8.60 -8.36
N VAL A 36 -2.14 8.63 -8.29
CA VAL A 36 -2.97 7.43 -8.20
C VAL A 36 -3.74 7.29 -9.51
N GLY A 37 -3.54 6.16 -10.18
CA GLY A 37 -4.32 5.79 -11.37
C GLY A 37 -5.77 5.43 -11.02
N PRO A 38 -6.54 4.93 -12.00
CA PRO A 38 -7.89 4.43 -11.75
C PRO A 38 -7.92 3.37 -10.63
N ILE A 39 -8.85 3.50 -9.69
CA ILE A 39 -9.02 2.53 -8.60
C ILE A 39 -9.88 1.38 -9.14
N MET A 40 -9.24 0.24 -9.34
CA MET A 40 -9.87 -0.94 -9.93
C MET A 40 -10.46 -1.88 -8.86
N GLY A 41 -11.37 -2.76 -9.29
CA GLY A 41 -11.96 -3.81 -8.46
C GLY A 41 -12.94 -3.30 -7.41
N VAL A 42 -13.13 -4.09 -6.34
CA VAL A 42 -14.14 -3.84 -5.31
C VAL A 42 -13.95 -2.48 -4.63
N SER A 43 -12.72 -2.06 -4.35
CA SER A 43 -12.43 -0.77 -3.73
C SER A 43 -12.93 0.43 -4.55
N GLY A 44 -12.81 0.36 -5.87
CA GLY A 44 -13.32 1.40 -6.77
C GLY A 44 -14.83 1.30 -6.96
N LEU A 45 -15.33 0.09 -7.19
CA LEU A 45 -16.75 -0.18 -7.39
C LEU A 45 -17.60 0.23 -6.18
N LEU A 46 -17.19 -0.13 -4.96
CA LEU A 46 -17.94 0.22 -3.75
C LEU A 46 -18.05 1.73 -3.55
N VAL A 47 -16.97 2.49 -3.80
CA VAL A 47 -17.00 3.96 -3.71
C VAL A 47 -17.88 4.58 -4.80
N GLY A 48 -17.84 4.03 -6.02
CA GLY A 48 -18.70 4.51 -7.11
C GLY A 48 -20.18 4.21 -6.87
N LEU A 49 -20.51 3.00 -6.40
CA LEU A 49 -21.87 2.54 -6.17
C LEU A 49 -22.50 3.14 -4.91
N SER A 50 -21.73 3.34 -3.84
CA SER A 50 -22.22 3.96 -2.61
C SER A 50 -22.82 5.35 -2.87
N LYS A 51 -22.22 6.13 -3.78
CA LYS A 51 -22.77 7.41 -4.23
C LYS A 51 -24.19 7.28 -4.79
N LYS A 52 -24.44 6.29 -5.64
CA LYS A 52 -25.78 6.02 -6.20
C LYS A 52 -26.79 5.62 -5.13
N LYS A 53 -26.31 4.99 -4.06
CA LYS A 53 -27.11 4.58 -2.90
C LYS A 53 -27.21 5.66 -1.81
N LYS A 54 -26.68 6.88 -2.05
CA LYS A 54 -26.63 7.96 -1.07
C LYS A 54 -25.90 7.58 0.22
N ILE A 55 -24.88 6.72 0.12
CA ILE A 55 -24.02 6.29 1.21
C ILE A 55 -22.69 7.04 1.10
N ASP A 56 -22.30 7.75 2.15
CA ASP A 56 -20.98 8.35 2.23
C ASP A 56 -19.90 7.28 2.35
N SER A 57 -18.86 7.36 1.52
CA SER A 57 -17.76 6.40 1.55
C SER A 57 -16.43 7.05 1.23
N ILE A 58 -15.35 6.46 1.74
CA ILE A 58 -13.98 6.89 1.51
C ILE A 58 -13.11 5.66 1.22
N ALA A 59 -12.30 5.74 0.17
CA ALA A 59 -11.23 4.78 -0.09
C ALA A 59 -9.91 5.31 0.49
N LEU A 60 -9.16 4.44 1.16
CA LEU A 60 -7.81 4.70 1.65
C LEU A 60 -6.83 3.85 0.85
N LEU A 61 -5.79 4.48 0.29
CA LEU A 61 -4.83 3.84 -0.60
C LEU A 61 -3.42 4.09 -0.09
N ALA A 62 -2.74 3.04 0.37
CA ALA A 62 -1.35 3.15 0.81
C ALA A 62 -0.38 2.91 -0.36
N GLU A 63 0.74 3.63 -0.36
CA GLU A 63 1.87 3.30 -1.24
C GLU A 63 2.35 1.86 -0.97
N THR A 64 2.71 1.16 -2.04
CA THR A 64 3.22 -0.21 -1.97
C THR A 64 4.46 -0.36 -2.86
N TYR A 65 5.11 -1.51 -2.78
CA TYR A 65 6.23 -1.87 -3.64
C TYR A 65 5.79 -2.96 -4.60
N ASN A 66 5.96 -2.71 -5.91
CA ASN A 66 5.51 -3.62 -6.97
C ASN A 66 6.50 -4.78 -7.13
N HIS A 67 6.42 -5.75 -6.22
CA HIS A 67 7.24 -6.95 -6.24
C HIS A 67 6.43 -8.15 -5.74
N PRO A 68 6.47 -9.33 -6.40
CA PRO A 68 5.62 -10.47 -6.06
C PRO A 68 5.72 -10.93 -4.60
N MET A 69 6.93 -10.87 -4.03
CA MET A 69 7.18 -11.26 -2.64
C MET A 69 6.90 -10.15 -1.60
N TYR A 70 6.53 -8.93 -2.03
CA TYR A 70 6.24 -7.84 -1.10
C TYR A 70 4.76 -7.84 -0.69
N LEU A 71 4.50 -8.10 0.58
CA LEU A 71 3.14 -8.26 1.11
C LEU A 71 2.42 -6.95 1.48
N GLY A 72 3.11 -5.80 1.45
CA GLY A 72 2.46 -4.51 1.75
C GLY A 72 2.05 -4.27 3.21
N ILE A 73 2.59 -5.03 4.17
CA ILE A 73 2.21 -4.95 5.60
C ILE A 73 2.38 -3.54 6.17
N ASN A 74 3.46 -2.83 5.80
CA ASN A 74 3.69 -1.45 6.24
C ASN A 74 2.58 -0.50 5.75
N GLY A 75 2.06 -0.69 4.55
CA GLY A 75 0.96 0.13 4.01
C GLY A 75 -0.34 -0.11 4.78
N ALA A 76 -0.67 -1.39 5.01
CA ALA A 76 -1.83 -1.77 5.83
C ALA A 76 -1.74 -1.19 7.25
N LYS A 77 -0.55 -1.20 7.85
CA LYS A 77 -0.30 -0.63 9.19
C LYS A 77 -0.56 0.88 9.24
N GLU A 78 -0.16 1.65 8.22
CA GLU A 78 -0.44 3.09 8.19
C GLU A 78 -1.94 3.40 8.02
N ILE A 79 -2.66 2.60 7.21
CA ILE A 79 -4.13 2.68 7.11
C ILE A 79 -4.78 2.36 8.46
N LEU A 80 -4.36 1.27 9.11
CA LEU A 80 -4.89 0.89 10.43
C LEU A 80 -4.62 1.96 11.48
N LYS A 81 -3.47 2.63 11.47
CA LYS A 81 -3.20 3.76 12.38
C LYS A 81 -4.20 4.91 12.18
N LEU A 82 -4.53 5.24 10.94
CA LEU A 82 -5.52 6.27 10.62
C LEU A 82 -6.91 5.87 11.12
N ILE A 83 -7.36 4.65 10.82
CA ILE A 83 -8.68 4.14 11.23
C ILE A 83 -8.77 4.02 12.75
N ASN A 84 -7.76 3.43 13.38
CA ASN A 84 -7.68 3.25 14.84
C ASN A 84 -7.77 4.59 15.58
N LYS A 85 -7.07 5.62 15.08
CA LYS A 85 -7.15 6.98 15.63
C LYS A 85 -8.51 7.61 15.36
N LYS A 86 -9.06 7.49 14.15
CA LYS A 86 -10.29 8.16 13.75
C LYS A 86 -11.51 7.65 14.51
N PHE A 87 -11.53 6.36 14.83
CA PHE A 87 -12.65 5.67 15.47
C PHE A 87 -12.33 5.19 16.88
N GLU A 88 -11.17 5.58 17.43
CA GLU A 88 -10.75 5.26 18.80
C GLU A 88 -10.83 3.75 19.14
N LEU A 89 -10.44 2.90 18.18
CA LEU A 89 -10.63 1.44 18.25
C LEU A 89 -9.69 0.75 19.26
N LYS A 90 -8.70 1.46 19.82
CA LYS A 90 -7.70 0.95 20.77
C LYS A 90 -6.96 -0.31 20.29
N LEU A 91 -6.74 -0.45 18.98
CA LEU A 91 -6.01 -1.58 18.40
C LEU A 91 -4.54 -1.57 18.84
N ASP A 92 -4.05 -2.72 19.33
CA ASP A 92 -2.62 -2.94 19.55
C ASP A 92 -1.94 -3.42 18.26
N LEU A 93 -1.18 -2.51 17.64
CA LEU A 93 -0.46 -2.77 16.39
C LEU A 93 0.98 -3.31 16.62
N LYS A 94 1.40 -3.59 17.85
CA LYS A 94 2.77 -4.06 18.17
C LYS A 94 3.11 -5.38 17.48
N LYS A 95 2.17 -6.33 17.45
CA LYS A 95 2.38 -7.63 16.77
C LYS A 95 2.59 -7.43 15.27
N LEU A 96 1.77 -6.59 14.63
CA LEU A 96 1.90 -6.26 13.21
C LEU A 96 3.24 -5.57 12.90
N ASP A 97 3.74 -4.72 13.80
CA ASP A 97 5.05 -4.07 13.64
C ASP A 97 6.23 -5.05 13.70
N LYS A 98 6.15 -6.06 14.60
CA LYS A 98 7.16 -7.13 14.68
C LYS A 98 7.17 -8.00 13.43
N GLU A 99 5.99 -8.47 13.00
CA GLU A 99 5.86 -9.31 11.81
C GLU A 99 6.32 -8.59 10.54
N SER A 100 5.97 -7.30 10.39
CA SER A 100 6.40 -6.51 9.24
C SER A 100 7.93 -6.46 9.11
N LYS A 101 8.65 -6.25 10.22
CA LYS A 101 10.12 -6.19 10.20
C LYS A 101 10.74 -7.54 9.83
N LYS A 102 10.14 -8.63 10.29
CA LYS A 102 10.58 -10.00 9.98
C LYS A 102 10.41 -10.29 8.48
N VAL A 103 9.23 -10.03 7.93
CA VAL A 103 8.92 -10.26 6.51
C VAL A 103 9.79 -9.37 5.61
N ASP A 104 9.93 -8.08 5.93
CA ASP A 104 10.77 -7.16 5.16
C ASP A 104 12.24 -7.59 5.16
N LYS A 105 12.74 -8.10 6.29
CA LYS A 105 14.11 -8.63 6.41
C LYS A 105 14.29 -9.88 5.54
N GLN A 106 13.38 -10.85 5.63
CA GLN A 106 13.41 -12.07 4.83
C GLN A 106 13.39 -11.76 3.33
N LEU A 107 12.54 -10.80 2.91
CA LEU A 107 12.48 -10.35 1.52
C LEU A 107 13.84 -9.80 1.05
N LEU A 108 14.48 -8.95 1.85
CA LEU A 108 15.79 -8.37 1.51
C LEU A 108 16.89 -9.43 1.43
N GLU A 109 16.88 -10.41 2.32
CA GLU A 109 17.82 -11.55 2.33
C GLU A 109 17.66 -12.38 1.07
N SER A 110 16.42 -12.81 0.75
CA SER A 110 16.14 -13.59 -0.47
C SER A 110 16.50 -12.83 -1.74
N MET A 111 16.24 -11.52 -1.81
CA MET A 111 16.67 -10.70 -2.95
C MET A 111 18.19 -10.63 -3.09
N GLY A 112 18.92 -10.56 -1.98
CA GLY A 112 20.39 -10.58 -1.96
C GLY A 112 20.96 -11.92 -2.43
N GLU A 113 20.38 -13.03 -1.98
CA GLU A 113 20.74 -14.38 -2.42
C GLU A 113 20.52 -14.56 -3.92
N ILE A 114 19.34 -14.22 -4.43
CA ILE A 114 19.00 -14.28 -5.87
C ILE A 114 20.00 -13.46 -6.70
N TYR A 115 20.31 -12.23 -6.25
CA TYR A 115 21.27 -11.38 -6.95
C TYR A 115 22.68 -11.97 -6.96
N SER A 116 23.09 -12.62 -5.87
CA SER A 116 24.40 -13.28 -5.77
C SER A 116 24.50 -14.51 -6.68
N MET A 117 23.40 -15.28 -6.82
CA MET A 117 23.31 -16.44 -7.71
C MET A 117 23.35 -16.00 -9.18
N ALA A 118 22.56 -14.99 -9.55
CA ALA A 118 22.55 -14.44 -10.91
C ALA A 118 23.91 -13.85 -11.35
N LYS A 119 24.72 -13.34 -10.40
CA LYS A 119 26.10 -12.92 -10.68
C LYS A 119 27.05 -14.10 -10.92
N LYS A 120 26.84 -15.25 -10.26
CA LYS A 120 27.66 -16.45 -10.42
C LYS A 120 27.35 -17.19 -11.73
N GLU A 121 26.12 -17.11 -12.22
CA GLU A 121 25.67 -17.73 -13.48
C GLU A 121 25.96 -16.91 -14.74
N LYS A 122 26.78 -15.85 -14.68
CA LYS A 122 27.28 -15.15 -15.87
C LYS A 122 28.28 -16.02 -16.65
N GLY A 123 27.75 -17.03 -17.31
CA GLY A 123 28.42 -17.97 -18.18
C GLY A 123 27.39 -18.77 -18.96
N VAL A 124 26.65 -18.09 -19.84
CA VAL A 124 26.18 -18.51 -21.18
C VAL A 124 25.20 -17.42 -21.65
N ASP A 125 25.59 -16.66 -22.67
CA ASP A 125 24.70 -15.74 -23.38
C ASP A 125 23.70 -16.56 -24.21
N THR A 126 22.43 -16.60 -23.81
CA THR A 126 21.34 -16.91 -24.72
C THR A 126 20.34 -15.76 -24.75
N THR A 127 20.18 -15.20 -25.95
CA THR A 127 19.20 -14.15 -26.24
C THR A 127 17.82 -14.80 -26.38
N TYR A 128 16.85 -14.34 -25.60
CA TYR A 128 15.45 -14.77 -25.73
C TYR A 128 14.76 -13.98 -26.85
N ILE A 129 14.16 -14.68 -27.81
CA ILE A 129 13.24 -14.14 -28.82
C ILE A 129 11.86 -14.72 -28.51
N GLY A 130 10.92 -13.88 -28.07
CA GLY A 130 9.51 -14.25 -27.83
C GLY A 130 8.83 -13.42 -26.76
#